data_AF-A0A497NTC0-F1
#
_entry.id   AF-A0A497NTC0-F1
#
_cell.length_a   1.000
_cell.length_b   1.000
_cell.length_c   1.000
_cell.angle_alpha   90.00
_cell.angle_beta   90.00
_cell.angle_gamma   90.00
#
_symmetry.space_group_name_H-M   'P 1'
#
loop_
_entity.id
_entity.type
_entity.pdbx_description
1 polymer ?
#
loop_
_entity_poly.entity_id
_entity_poly.type
_entity_poly.pdbx_seq_one_letter_code
_entity_poly.pdbx_strand_id
1 'polypeptide(L)' 'MLGKDFNEADKEDIVEVIRRIEARRISAWTKHDYRAALKKLYKWLKGGGEEYSEEVKWASPTVGTMNARL' A
#
# COMPACT_ATOMS: atom_id res chain seq x y z
N MET A 1 -3.92 -14.29 -4.03
CA MET A 1 -4.27 -13.12 -4.85
C MET A 1 -5.79 -12.98 -4.87
N LEU A 2 -6.31 -11.81 -5.25
CA LEU A 2 -7.72 -11.43 -5.08
C LEU A 2 -8.69 -12.11 -6.07
N GLY A 3 -8.19 -12.68 -7.17
CA GLY A 3 -9.06 -13.30 -8.19
C GLY A 3 -9.96 -12.29 -8.94
N LYS A 4 -9.68 -11.00 -8.78
CA LYS A 4 -10.35 -9.86 -9.42
C LYS A 4 -9.32 -9.02 -10.16
N ASP A 5 -9.77 -8.26 -11.15
CA ASP A 5 -8.92 -7.25 -11.80
C ASP A 5 -8.61 -6.10 -10.83
N PHE A 6 -7.42 -5.51 -10.97
CA PHE A 6 -6.94 -4.46 -10.06
C PHE A 6 -7.81 -3.19 -10.12
N ASN A 7 -8.43 -2.90 -11.25
CA ASN A 7 -9.32 -1.75 -11.42
C ASN A 7 -10.70 -1.96 -10.78
N GLU A 8 -11.10 -3.20 -10.52
CA GLU A 8 -12.36 -3.56 -9.87
C GLU A 8 -12.21 -3.74 -8.35
N ALA A 9 -10.97 -3.91 -7.86
CA ALA A 9 -10.70 -4.03 -6.44
C ALA A 9 -11.17 -2.78 -5.66
N ASP A 10 -11.84 -3.03 -4.54
CA ASP A 10 -12.26 -2.03 -3.58
C ASP A 10 -11.28 -1.91 -2.41
N LYS A 11 -11.56 -1.00 -1.48
CA LYS A 11 -10.76 -0.80 -0.27
C LYS A 11 -10.57 -2.10 0.54
N GLU A 12 -11.57 -2.96 0.62
CA GLU A 12 -11.57 -4.17 1.44
C GLU A 12 -10.68 -5.24 0.81
N ASP A 13 -10.72 -5.37 -0.52
CA ASP A 13 -9.81 -6.18 -1.31
C ASP A 13 -8.34 -5.75 -1.07
N ILE A 14 -8.07 -4.44 -1.04
CA ILE A 14 -6.72 -3.89 -0.77
C ILE A 14 -6.26 -4.24 0.65
N VAL A 15 -7.14 -4.09 1.65
CA VAL A 15 -6.87 -4.47 3.04
C VAL A 15 -6.49 -5.94 3.13
N GLU A 16 -7.22 -6.82 2.44
CA GLU A 16 -6.98 -8.26 2.44
C GLU A 16 -5.62 -8.62 1.81
N VAL A 17 -5.21 -7.93 0.75
CA VAL A 17 -3.86 -8.09 0.17
C VAL A 17 -2.78 -7.70 1.17
N ILE A 18 -2.92 -6.55 1.83
CA ILE A 18 -1.97 -6.09 2.85
C ILE A 18 -1.91 -7.10 4.01
N ARG A 19 -3.06 -7.58 4.49
CA ARG A 19 -3.14 -8.61 5.55
C ARG A 19 -2.37 -9.87 5.16
N ARG A 20 -2.52 -10.34 3.91
CA ARG A 20 -1.78 -11.50 3.41
C ARG A 20 -0.28 -11.25 3.33
N ILE A 21 0.15 -10.05 2.93
CA ILE A 21 1.57 -9.67 2.92
C ILE A 21 2.14 -9.64 4.34
N GLU A 22 1.37 -9.13 5.30
CA GLU A 22 1.76 -9.08 6.71
C GLU A 22 1.87 -10.48 7.35
N ALA A 23 1.03 -11.42 6.92
CA ALA A 23 1.10 -12.81 7.38
C ALA A 23 2.34 -13.57 6.86
N ARG A 24 3.05 -13.05 5.84
CA ARG A 24 4.24 -13.72 5.27
C ARG A 24 5.46 -13.50 6.16
N ARG A 25 6.28 -14.55 6.31
CA ARG A 25 7.60 -14.51 6.98
C ARG A 25 8.67 -13.88 6.05
N ILE A 26 8.45 -12.63 5.66
CA ILE A 26 9.39 -11.80 4.90
C ILE A 26 9.87 -10.63 5.78
N SER A 27 10.99 -10.01 5.39
CA SER A 27 11.56 -8.91 6.17
C SER A 27 10.57 -7.73 6.31
N ALA A 28 10.64 -7.01 7.44
CA ALA A 28 9.82 -5.84 7.68
C ALA A 28 10.01 -4.76 6.60
N TRP A 29 11.25 -4.60 6.11
CA TRP A 29 11.59 -3.72 5.00
C TRP A 29 10.85 -4.11 3.71
N THR A 30 10.88 -5.39 3.37
CA THR A 30 10.15 -5.89 2.19
C THR A 30 8.64 -5.66 2.33
N LYS A 31 8.04 -5.89 3.50
CA LYS A 31 6.62 -5.59 3.75
C LYS A 31 6.29 -4.10 3.59
N HIS A 32 7.19 -3.25 4.06
CA HIS A 32 7.08 -1.80 3.87
C HIS A 32 7.06 -1.43 2.38
N ASP A 33 7.99 -1.98 1.59
CA ASP A 33 8.07 -1.72 0.15
C ASP A 33 6.81 -2.22 -0.58
N TYR A 34 6.28 -3.37 -0.21
CA TYR A 34 5.00 -3.86 -0.74
C TYR A 34 3.85 -2.88 -0.47
N ARG A 35 3.72 -2.34 0.75
CA ARG A 35 2.69 -1.34 1.08
C ARG A 35 2.86 -0.06 0.27
N ALA A 36 4.10 0.42 0.13
CA ALA A 36 4.40 1.62 -0.64
C ALA A 36 4.08 1.44 -2.13
N ALA A 37 4.42 0.28 -2.72
CA ALA A 37 4.11 -0.06 -4.10
C ALA A 37 2.59 -0.16 -4.32
N LEU A 38 1.86 -0.82 -3.43
CA LEU A 38 0.40 -0.96 -3.50
C LEU A 38 -0.28 0.41 -3.46
N LYS A 39 0.17 1.29 -2.57
CA LYS A 39 -0.36 2.65 -2.44
C LYS A 39 -0.14 3.48 -3.70
N LYS A 40 1.04 3.41 -4.32
CA LYS A 40 1.34 4.09 -5.59
C LYS A 40 0.49 3.55 -6.74
N LEU A 41 0.34 2.23 -6.82
CA LEU A 41 -0.48 1.56 -7.83
C LEU A 41 -1.92 2.05 -7.80
N TYR A 42 -2.57 2.01 -6.63
CA TYR A 42 -3.97 2.42 -6.51
C TYR A 42 -4.18 3.93 -6.60
N LYS A 43 -3.21 4.75 -6.15
CA LYS A 43 -3.22 6.19 -6.44
C LYS A 43 -3.25 6.46 -7.95
N TRP A 44 -2.40 5.77 -8.70
CA TRP A 44 -2.36 5.91 -10.16
C TRP A 44 -3.64 5.37 -10.82
N LEU A 45 -4.11 4.20 -10.38
CA LEU A 45 -5.22 3.48 -11.00
C LEU A 45 -6.60 4.13 -10.77
N LYS A 46 -6.86 4.65 -9.56
CA LYS A 46 -8.17 5.20 -9.17
C LYS A 46 -8.20 6.73 -9.10
N GLY A 47 -7.07 7.36 -8.78
CA GLY A 47 -6.99 8.81 -8.55
C GLY A 47 -6.44 9.61 -9.73
N GLY A 48 -6.24 8.98 -10.90
CA GLY A 48 -5.69 9.65 -12.10
C GLY A 48 -4.30 10.26 -11.91
N GLY A 49 -3.60 9.92 -10.82
CA GLY A 49 -2.31 10.50 -10.45
C GLY A 49 -2.35 11.76 -9.58
N GLU A 50 -3.50 12.43 -9.43
CA GLU A 50 -3.57 13.75 -8.77
C GLU A 50 -3.91 13.67 -7.27
N GLU A 51 -4.81 12.78 -6.83
CA GLU A 51 -5.27 12.74 -5.44
C GLU A 51 -5.21 11.33 -4.83
N TYR A 52 -4.74 11.24 -3.57
CA TYR A 52 -4.79 9.96 -2.84
C TYR A 52 -6.24 9.67 -2.45
N SER A 53 -6.89 8.72 -3.15
CA SER A 53 -8.22 8.21 -2.79
C SER A 53 -8.26 7.82 -1.31
N GLU A 54 -9.39 8.11 -0.62
CA GLU A 54 -9.56 7.87 0.82
C GLU A 54 -9.25 6.42 1.24
N GLU A 55 -9.38 5.50 0.28
CA GLU A 55 -9.09 4.06 0.37
C GLU A 55 -7.62 3.73 0.69
N VAL A 56 -6.68 4.64 0.45
CA VAL A 56 -5.23 4.42 0.65
C VAL A 56 -4.57 5.43 1.60
N LYS A 57 -5.32 6.40 2.14
CA LYS A 57 -4.83 7.37 3.13
C LYS A 57 -4.36 6.67 4.42
N TRP A 58 -5.09 5.67 4.89
CA TRP A 58 -4.80 4.93 6.14
C TRP A 58 -3.56 4.02 6.06
N ALA A 59 -3.12 3.63 4.86
CA ALA A 59 -1.99 2.72 4.66
C ALA A 59 -0.61 3.43 4.66
N SER A 60 -0.54 4.72 5.02
CA SER A 60 0.76 5.40 5.12
C SER A 60 1.61 4.74 6.20
N PRO A 61 2.84 4.30 5.90
CA PRO A 61 3.83 4.11 6.94
C PRO A 61 4.07 5.48 7.59
N THR A 62 4.03 5.54 8.91
CA THR A 62 4.52 6.70 9.66
C THR A 62 5.94 6.98 9.14
N VAL A 63 6.16 8.17 8.58
CA VAL A 63 7.51 8.64 8.28
C VAL A 63 8.20 8.82 9.63
N GLY A 64 8.88 7.78 10.10
CA GLY A 64 9.89 7.93 11.12
C GLY A 64 11.04 8.70 10.48
N THR A 65 11.14 9.98 10.79
CA THR A 65 12.29 10.82 10.46
C THR A 65 13.55 10.17 11.02
N MET A 66 14.22 9.34 10.22
CA MET A 66 15.62 9.01 10.40
C MET A 66 16.36 9.64 9.25
N ASN A 67 16.90 10.84 9.49
CA ASN A 67 18.23 11.15 9.03
C ASN A 67 18.93 12.00 10.09
N ALA A 68 19.97 11.37 10.62
CA ALA A 68 20.90 11.89 11.57
C ALA A 68 21.77 12.99 10.94
N ARG A 69 22.29 13.82 11.83
CA ARG A 69 23.32 14.84 11.62
C ARG A 69 24.42 14.41 10.64
N LEU A 70 24.74 15.29 9.71
CA LEU A 70 26.09 15.51 9.18
C LEU A 70 26.38 17.01 9.30
#